data_AF-A0A1I4QE02-F1
#
_entry.id   AF-A0A1I4QE02-F1
#
_cell.length_a   1.000
_cell.length_b   1.000
_cell.length_c   1.000
_cell.angle_alpha   90.00
_cell.angle_beta   90.00
_cell.angle_gamma   90.00
#
_symmetry.space_group_name_H-M   'P 1'
#
loop_
_entity.id
_entity.type
_entity.pdbx_description
1 polymer ?
#
loop_
_entity_poly.entity_id
_entity_poly.type
_entity_poly.pdbx_seq_one_letter_code
_entity_poly.pdbx_strand_id
1 'polypeptide(L)'
;MMIRIRVGFCVKNLAKGTEQVRQKLLKDPDMDVAEFGCTSYCGICSKYHVAIVNGQPITADTPEQLFDNINDYIDNELIDQL
;
A
#
# COMPACT_ATOMS: atom_id res chain seq x y z
N MET A 1 10.74 -17.31 -11.37
CA MET A 1 9.41 -17.24 -10.74
C MET A 1 9.21 -15.77 -10.38
N MET A 2 8.35 -15.03 -11.09
CA MET A 2 8.09 -13.62 -10.77
C MET A 2 7.12 -13.56 -9.59
N ILE A 3 7.57 -13.03 -8.46
CA ILE A 3 6.71 -12.78 -7.31
C ILE A 3 6.03 -11.44 -7.58
N ARG A 4 4.70 -11.47 -7.76
CA ARG A 4 3.91 -10.25 -7.89
C ARG A 4 3.42 -9.83 -6.52
N ILE A 5 3.84 -8.64 -6.09
CA ILE A 5 3.46 -8.09 -4.79
C ILE A 5 2.14 -7.35 -4.97
N ARG A 6 1.09 -7.78 -4.26
CA ARG A 6 -0.22 -7.13 -4.36
C ARG A 6 -0.31 -5.97 -3.39
N VAL A 7 -0.55 -4.77 -3.91
CA VAL A 7 -0.74 -3.56 -3.11
C VAL A 7 -2.14 -2.99 -3.33
N GLY A 8 -2.88 -2.84 -2.25
CA GLY A 8 -4.26 -2.42 -2.22
C GLY A 8 -4.48 -1.04 -1.63
N PHE A 9 -5.20 -0.18 -2.33
CA PHE A 9 -5.61 1.12 -1.79
C PHE A 9 -7.13 1.23 -1.66
N CYS A 10 -7.60 1.78 -0.55
CA CYS A 10 -8.99 2.16 -0.40
C CYS A 10 -9.24 3.51 -1.10
N VAL A 11 -10.36 3.63 -1.82
CA VAL A 11 -10.80 4.87 -2.49
C VAL A 11 -10.76 6.12 -1.60
N LYS A 12 -11.13 5.98 -0.32
CA LYS A 12 -11.08 7.10 0.64
C LYS A 12 -9.66 7.51 1.01
N ASN A 13 -8.70 6.58 0.98
CA ASN A 13 -7.29 6.88 1.20
C ASN A 13 -6.68 7.59 0.00
N LEU A 14 -7.01 7.15 -1.22
CA LEU A 14 -6.56 7.80 -2.44
C LEU A 14 -6.97 9.28 -2.47
N ALA A 15 -8.23 9.56 -2.11
CA ALA A 15 -8.76 10.92 -1.99
C ALA A 15 -8.08 11.78 -0.92
N LYS A 16 -7.38 11.17 0.06
CA LYS A 16 -6.58 11.89 1.07
C LYS A 16 -5.16 12.22 0.61
N GLY A 17 -4.80 11.87 -0.62
CA GLY A 17 -3.48 12.18 -1.18
C GLY A 17 -2.54 10.97 -1.29
N THR A 18 -2.98 9.74 -1.00
CA THR A 18 -2.15 8.55 -1.27
C THR A 18 -2.13 8.15 -2.75
N GLU A 19 -2.85 8.86 -3.63
CA GLU A 19 -2.81 8.62 -5.08
C GLU A 19 -1.38 8.76 -5.64
N GLN A 20 -0.57 9.67 -5.10
CA GLN A 20 0.84 9.80 -5.51
C GLN A 20 1.66 8.54 -5.19
N VAL A 21 1.34 7.85 -4.09
CA VAL A 21 1.97 6.58 -3.69
C VAL A 21 1.59 5.49 -4.68
N ARG A 22 0.29 5.41 -5.01
CA ARG A 22 -0.22 4.46 -6.00
C ARG A 22 0.46 4.63 -7.36
N GLN A 23 0.60 5.87 -7.83
CA GLN A 23 1.26 6.17 -9.10
C GLN A 23 2.74 5.82 -9.12
N LYS A 24 3.44 5.91 -7.99
CA LYS A 24 4.84 5.47 -7.90
C LYS A 24 4.93 3.95 -8.02
N LEU A 25 4.10 3.21 -7.29
CA LEU A 25 4.09 1.75 -7.30
C LEU A 25 3.64 1.17 -8.65
N LEU A 26 2.71 1.82 -9.35
CA LEU A 26 2.27 1.41 -10.70
C LEU A 26 3.38 1.46 -11.77
N LYS A 27 4.50 2.14 -11.50
CA LYS A 27 5.65 2.17 -12.42
C LYS A 27 6.51 0.91 -12.31
N ASP A 28 6.37 0.17 -11.23
CA ASP A 28 7.13 -1.04 -10.97
C ASP A 28 6.40 -2.26 -11.57
N PRO A 29 7.00 -2.98 -12.54
CA PRO A 29 6.37 -4.13 -13.18
C PRO A 29 6.18 -5.35 -12.25
N ASP A 30 6.86 -5.38 -11.10
CA ASP A 30 6.73 -6.46 -10.11
C ASP A 30 5.59 -6.22 -9.11
N MET A 31 4.98 -5.02 -9.14
CA MET A 31 3.86 -4.63 -8.28
C MET A 31 2.51 -4.81 -8.98
N ASP A 32 1.58 -5.51 -8.33
CA ASP A 32 0.18 -5.63 -8.72
C ASP A 32 -0.66 -4.66 -7.86
N VAL A 33 -0.82 -3.44 -8.36
CA VAL A 33 -1.48 -2.35 -7.61
C VAL A 33 -2.97 -2.30 -7.96
N ALA A 34 -3.83 -2.54 -6.97
CA ALA A 34 -5.28 -2.57 -7.11
C ALA A 34 -5.96 -1.51 -6.24
N GLU A 35 -7.09 -1.02 -6.74
CA GLU A 35 -8.03 -0.21 -5.98
C GLU A 35 -9.12 -1.11 -5.39
N PHE A 36 -9.34 -0.96 -4.08
CA PHE A 36 -10.42 -1.63 -3.39
C PHE A 36 -11.53 -0.63 -3.03
N GLY A 37 -12.76 -1.06 -3.24
CA GLY A 37 -13.93 -0.40 -2.64
C GLY A 37 -13.84 -0.39 -1.11
N CYS A 38 -14.77 0.29 -0.44
CA CYS A 38 -14.75 0.42 1.02
C CYS A 38 -14.66 -0.95 1.73
N THR A 39 -13.47 -1.30 2.24
CA THR A 39 -13.17 -2.58 2.91
C THR A 39 -13.68 -2.67 4.34
N SER A 40 -14.61 -1.79 4.75
CA SER A 40 -15.12 -1.64 6.13
C SER A 40 -14.07 -1.28 7.20
N TYR A 41 -12.77 -1.14 6.85
CA TYR A 41 -11.70 -0.59 7.70
C TYR A 41 -11.78 0.94 7.88
N CYS A 42 -12.99 1.49 7.89
CA CYS A 42 -13.28 2.93 7.96
C CYS A 42 -12.65 3.61 9.20
N GLY A 43 -12.50 2.86 10.29
CA GLY A 43 -11.87 3.35 11.53
C GLY A 43 -10.38 3.68 11.37
N ILE A 44 -9.66 2.93 10.54
CA ILE A 44 -8.21 3.13 10.30
C ILE A 44 -8.01 4.15 9.18
N CYS A 45 -8.78 4.03 8.09
CA CYS A 45 -8.71 4.95 6.95
C CYS A 45 -9.09 6.39 7.29
N SER A 46 -9.89 6.62 8.33
CA SER A 46 -10.25 7.98 8.76
C SER A 46 -9.12 8.68 9.50
N LYS A 47 -8.22 7.93 10.16
CA LYS A 47 -7.15 8.49 11.00
C LYS A 47 -5.77 8.47 10.33
N TYR A 48 -5.48 7.48 9.49
CA TYR A 48 -4.15 7.27 8.91
C TYR A 48 -4.21 7.07 7.41
N HIS A 49 -3.07 7.26 6.75
CA HIS A 49 -2.83 6.79 5.39
C HIS A 49 -2.55 5.29 5.44
N VAL A 50 -3.24 4.49 4.63
CA VAL A 50 -3.10 3.03 4.67
C VAL A 50 -3.13 2.39 3.29
N ALA A 51 -2.27 1.38 3.11
CA ALA A 51 -2.27 0.45 2.00
C ALA A 51 -2.28 -1.00 2.53
N ILE A 52 -2.81 -1.94 1.76
CA ILE A 52 -2.79 -3.36 2.09
C ILE A 52 -1.76 -4.05 1.20
N VAL A 53 -0.64 -4.48 1.75
CA VAL A 53 0.43 -5.18 1.02
C VAL A 53 0.33 -6.67 1.32
N ASN A 54 -0.01 -7.48 0.32
CA ASN A 54 -0.21 -8.94 0.45
C ASN A 54 -1.11 -9.36 1.65
N GLY A 55 -2.12 -8.54 1.96
CA GLY A 55 -3.05 -8.79 3.07
C GLY A 55 -2.63 -8.15 4.41
N GLN A 56 -1.44 -7.58 4.51
CA GLN A 56 -1.00 -6.84 5.69
C GLN A 56 -1.30 -5.33 5.56
N PRO A 57 -1.94 -4.70 6.55
CA PRO A 57 -2.16 -3.26 6.55
C PRO A 57 -0.90 -2.49 6.94
N ILE A 58 -0.39 -1.67 6.02
CA ILE A 58 0.71 -0.74 6.24
C ILE A 58 0.13 0.65 6.43
N THR A 59 0.44 1.30 7.56
CA THR A 59 -0.10 2.61 7.92
C THR A 59 0.99 3.66 8.08
N ALA A 60 0.66 4.93 7.83
CA ALA A 60 1.54 6.07 8.09
C ALA A 60 0.77 7.38 8.33
N ASP A 61 1.47 8.40 8.84
CA ASP A 61 0.90 9.72 9.10
C ASP A 61 0.94 10.65 7.88
N THR A 62 1.84 10.40 6.93
CA THR A 62 1.86 11.11 5.63
C THR A 62 1.91 10.14 4.45
N PRO A 63 1.50 10.56 3.24
CA PRO A 63 1.64 9.73 2.05
C PRO A 63 3.09 9.40 1.71
N GLU A 64 4.06 10.30 1.97
CA GLU A 64 5.48 9.98 1.74
C GLU A 64 5.94 8.85 2.65
N GLN A 65 5.65 8.95 3.95
CA GLN A 65 5.97 7.90 4.91
C GLN A 65 5.28 6.58 4.57
N LEU A 66 4.06 6.62 4.02
CA LEU A 66 3.37 5.41 3.59
C LEU A 66 4.14 4.70 2.47
N PHE A 67 4.72 5.44 1.53
CA PHE A 67 5.53 4.87 0.46
C PHE A 67 6.79 4.21 1.01
N ASP A 68 7.50 4.90 1.92
CA ASP A 68 8.72 4.38 2.54
C ASP A 68 8.42 3.11 3.34
N ASN A 69 7.37 3.11 4.17
CA ASN A 69 6.95 1.94 4.94
C ASN A 69 6.56 0.74 4.05
N ILE A 70 5.98 0.99 2.87
CA ILE A 70 5.64 -0.09 1.91
C ILE A 70 6.93 -0.71 1.35
N ASN A 71 7.90 0.11 0.93
CA ASN A 71 9.17 -0.39 0.42
C ASN A 71 9.94 -1.14 1.50
N ASP A 72 10.02 -0.57 2.71
CA ASP A 72 10.68 -1.22 3.85
C ASP A 72 10.04 -2.57 4.17
N TYR A 73 8.71 -2.66 4.13
CA TYR A 73 8.01 -3.94 4.34
C TYR A 73 8.31 -4.95 3.23
N ILE A 74 8.36 -4.51 1.98
CA ILE A 74 8.67 -5.38 0.84
C ILE A 74 10.10 -5.90 0.94
N ASP A 75 11.06 -5.00 1.20
CA ASP A 75 12.48 -5.32 1.22
C ASP A 75 12.87 -6.18 2.42
N ASN A 76 12.32 -5.90 3.62
CA ASN A 76 12.71 -6.62 4.84
C ASN A 76 11.81 -7.81 5.14
N GLU A 77 10.48 -7.64 5.12
CA GLU A 77 9.57 -8.69 5.63
C GLU A 77 9.17 -9.69 4.54
N LEU A 78 9.15 -9.27 3.28
CA LEU A 78 8.68 -10.11 2.18
C LEU A 78 9.81 -10.86 1.47
N ILE A 79 11.00 -10.27 1.39
CA ILE A 79 12.17 -10.88 0.74
C ILE A 79 12.95 -11.79 1.70
N ASP A 80 13.04 -11.46 2.99
CA ASP A 80 13.73 -12.33 3.96
C ASP A 80 12.99 -13.66 4.23
N GLN A 81 11.75 -13.80 3.76
CA GLN A 81 10.94 -15.01 3.85
C GLN A 81 11.06 -15.94 2.62
N LEU A 82 11.92 -15.60 1.64
CA LEU A 82 12.24 -16.40 0.45
C LEU A 82 13.55 -17.18 0.58
#